data_AF-A0A8C2JKL9-F1
#
_entry.id   AF-A0A8C2JKL9-F1
#
_cell.length_a   1.000
_cell.length_b   1.000
_cell.length_c   1.000
_cell.angle_alpha   90.00
_cell.angle_beta   90.00
_cell.angle_gamma   90.00
#
_symmetry.space_group_name_H-M   'P 1'
#
loop_
_entity.id
_entity.type
_entity.pdbx_description
1 polymer ?
#
loop_
_entity_poly.entity_id
_entity_poly.type
_entity_poly.pdbx_seq_one_letter_code
_entity_poly.pdbx_strand_id
1 'polypeptide(L)' 'MIQTFHKYSGNEGDKYTLSRQELKEMLTQELGNYLGNAQDKDAVDKVMGDLDSNNDGEVDFTEFVILVGALTVA' A
#
# COMPACT_ATOMS: atom_id res chain seq x y z
N MET A 1 10.84 -3.79 -3.66
CA MET A 1 9.47 -4.25 -3.97
C MET A 1 9.04 -5.38 -3.05
N ILE A 2 9.45 -6.64 -3.23
CA ILE A 2 9.06 -7.74 -2.31
C ILE A 2 9.59 -7.52 -0.88
N GLN A 3 10.86 -7.12 -0.73
CA GLN A 3 11.41 -6.85 0.60
C GLN A 3 10.77 -5.64 1.28
N THR A 4 10.31 -4.66 0.49
CA THR A 4 9.56 -3.52 1.02
C THR A 4 8.21 -4.00 1.50
N PHE A 5 7.45 -4.73 0.67
CA PHE A 5 6.16 -5.31 1.05
C PHE A 5 6.29 -6.14 2.34
N HIS A 6 7.20 -7.11 2.38
CA HIS A 6 7.47 -7.95 3.56
C HIS A 6 8.02 -7.21 4.79
N LYS A 7 8.55 -6.00 4.62
CA LYS A 7 9.02 -5.18 5.73
C LYS A 7 7.87 -4.50 6.45
N TYR A 8 6.79 -4.20 5.72
CA TYR A 8 5.59 -3.58 6.28
C TYR A 8 4.47 -4.60 6.53
N SER A 9 4.40 -5.70 5.78
CA SER A 9 3.42 -6.77 5.97
C SER A 9 3.80 -7.70 7.11
N GLY A 10 2.80 -8.24 7.81
CA GLY A 10 3.00 -9.16 8.93
C GLY A 10 3.43 -8.49 10.22
N ASN A 11 3.33 -7.17 10.31
CA ASN A 11 3.46 -6.41 11.54
C ASN A 11 2.14 -6.47 12.33
N GLU A 12 1.01 -6.45 11.63
CA GLU A 12 -0.33 -6.76 12.14
C GLU A 12 -1.05 -7.77 11.23
N GLY A 13 -1.55 -8.87 11.81
CA GLY A 13 -2.38 -9.83 11.05
C GLY A 13 -1.58 -10.80 10.19
N ASP A 14 -1.87 -10.84 8.89
CA ASP A 14 -1.27 -11.78 7.94
C ASP A 14 0.05 -11.22 7.37
N LYS A 15 1.04 -12.09 7.20
CA LYS A 15 2.36 -11.73 6.68
C LYS A 15 2.40 -11.56 5.16
N TYR A 16 1.33 -11.94 4.48
CA TYR A 16 1.22 -11.87 3.03
C TYR A 16 0.31 -10.74 2.53
N THR A 17 -0.31 -9.99 3.45
CA THR A 17 -1.17 -8.84 3.16
C THR A 17 -0.69 -7.62 3.92
N LEU A 18 -1.01 -6.44 3.40
CA LEU A 18 -0.81 -5.17 4.10
C LEU A 18 -2.17 -4.72 4.62
N SER A 19 -2.30 -4.64 5.93
CA SER A 19 -3.44 -3.96 6.54
C SER A 19 -3.45 -2.47 6.18
N ARG A 20 -4.61 -1.83 6.31
CA ARG A 20 -4.80 -0.39 6.05
C ARG A 20 -3.77 0.50 6.73
N GLN A 21 -3.33 0.11 7.93
CA GLN A 21 -2.31 0.82 8.69
C GLN A 21 -0.89 0.59 8.14
N GLU A 22 -0.56 -0.65 7.78
CA GLU A 22 0.75 -1.02 7.23
C GLU A 22 0.95 -0.42 5.84
N LEU A 23 -0.08 -0.47 4.98
CA LEU A 23 -0.08 0.18 3.67
C LEU A 23 0.13 1.69 3.82
N LYS A 24 -0.56 2.33 4.78
CA LYS A 24 -0.38 3.75 5.07
C LYS A 24 1.07 4.07 5.46
N GLU A 25 1.66 3.30 6.35
CA GLU A 25 3.05 3.49 6.77
C GLU A 25 4.03 3.30 5.62
N MET A 26 3.84 2.25 4.81
CA MET A 26 4.64 1.97 3.63
C MET A 26 4.55 3.12 2.61
N LEU A 27 3.33 3.56 2.28
CA LEU A 27 3.09 4.69 1.36
C LEU A 27 3.72 5.97 1.90
N THR A 28 3.66 6.22 3.21
CA THR A 28 4.24 7.43 3.80
C THR A 28 5.77 7.38 3.80
N GLN A 29 6.37 6.24 4.11
CA GLN A 29 7.83 6.09 4.22
C GLN A 29 8.52 5.98 2.85
N GLU A 30 8.00 5.12 1.98
CA GLU A 30 8.65 4.79 0.70
C GLU A 30 8.16 5.72 -0.41
N LEU A 31 6.87 6.06 -0.41
CA LEU A 31 6.23 6.88 -1.44
C LEU A 31 5.89 8.29 -0.95
N GLY A 32 6.18 8.67 0.30
CA GLY A 32 5.90 10.02 0.81
C GLY A 32 6.59 11.11 0.00
N ASN A 33 7.76 10.79 -0.54
CA ASN A 33 8.51 11.65 -1.46
C ASN A 33 7.89 11.74 -2.87
N TYR A 34 7.18 10.69 -3.33
CA TYR A 34 6.56 10.60 -4.66
C TYR A 34 5.12 11.13 -4.66
N LEU A 35 4.36 10.86 -3.61
CA LEU A 35 2.95 11.23 -3.50
C LEU A 35 2.77 12.65 -2.96
N GLY A 36 3.81 13.30 -2.41
CA GLY A 36 3.84 14.71 -1.98
C GLY A 36 2.84 15.11 -0.87
N ASN A 37 1.82 14.29 -0.62
CA ASN A 37 0.70 14.46 0.28
C ASN A 37 0.05 13.11 0.64
N ALA A 38 0.72 11.95 0.47
CA ALA A 38 0.18 10.65 0.93
C ALA A 38 -0.03 10.55 2.45
N GLN A 39 0.29 11.61 3.19
CA GLN A 39 -0.08 11.74 4.60
C GLN A 39 -1.57 12.06 4.77
N ASP A 40 -2.24 12.55 3.73
CA ASP A 40 -3.67 12.83 3.75
C ASP A 40 -4.42 11.50 3.88
N LYS A 41 -5.19 11.39 4.96
CA LYS A 41 -5.94 10.18 5.30
C LYS A 41 -6.88 9.78 4.15
N ASP A 42 -7.44 10.79 3.46
CA ASP A 42 -8.28 10.66 2.28
C ASP A 42 -7.52 10.08 1.06
N ALA A 43 -6.27 10.48 0.84
CA ALA A 43 -5.46 9.98 -0.27
C ALA A 43 -5.10 8.51 -0.07
N VAL A 44 -4.79 8.12 1.17
CA VAL A 44 -4.51 6.72 1.52
C VAL A 44 -5.77 5.88 1.47
N ASP A 45 -6.91 6.37 1.98
CA ASP A 45 -8.19 5.66 1.87
C ASP A 45 -8.59 5.47 0.40
N LYS A 46 -8.37 6.47 -0.46
CA LYS A 46 -8.58 6.35 -1.91
C LYS A 46 -7.66 5.31 -2.53
N VAL A 47 -6.35 5.45 -2.32
CA VAL A 47 -5.35 4.51 -2.87
C VAL A 47 -5.64 3.10 -2.39
N MET A 48 -6.01 2.93 -1.13
CA MET A 48 -6.40 1.64 -0.61
C MET A 48 -7.68 1.12 -1.26
N GLY A 49 -8.72 1.94 -1.42
CA GLY A 49 -9.95 1.52 -2.12
C GLY A 49 -9.74 1.23 -3.61
N ASP A 50 -8.79 1.90 -4.26
CA ASP A 50 -8.37 1.62 -5.64
C ASP A 50 -7.53 0.33 -5.74
N LEU A 51 -6.87 -0.07 -4.65
CA LEU A 51 -6.02 -1.26 -4.60
C LEU A 51 -6.76 -2.51 -4.14
N ASP A 52 -7.51 -2.38 -3.05
CA ASP A 52 -8.36 -3.38 -2.39
C ASP A 52 -9.55 -3.71 -3.31
N SER A 53 -9.24 -4.42 -4.39
CA SER A 53 -10.21 -4.79 -5.43
C SER A 53 -11.14 -5.88 -4.93
N ASN A 54 -10.66 -6.71 -4.00
CA ASN A 54 -11.44 -7.77 -3.37
C ASN A 54 -12.30 -7.25 -2.19
N ASN A 55 -12.10 -6.01 -1.74
CA ASN A 55 -12.78 -5.37 -0.60
C ASN A 55 -12.65 -6.20 0.70
N ASP A 56 -11.50 -6.84 0.90
CA ASP A 56 -11.19 -7.55 2.14
C ASP A 56 -10.62 -6.63 3.24
N GLY A 57 -10.30 -5.38 2.89
CA GLY A 57 -9.75 -4.39 3.82
C GLY A 57 -8.24 -4.51 4.02
N GLU A 58 -7.58 -5.34 3.22
CA GLU A 58 -6.15 -5.56 3.17
C GLU A 58 -5.65 -5.41 1.72
N VAL A 59 -4.33 -5.35 1.52
CA VAL A 59 -3.73 -5.30 0.18
C VAL A 59 -2.77 -6.45 0.03
N ASP A 60 -3.08 -7.38 -0.87
CA ASP A 60 -2.22 -8.53 -1.13
C ASP A 60 -1.04 -8.16 -2.06
N PHE A 61 -0.06 -9.05 -2.17
CA PHE A 61 1.13 -8.81 -2.98
C PHE A 61 0.80 -8.49 -4.46
N THR A 62 -0.26 -9.09 -5.00
CA THR A 62 -0.73 -8.87 -6.37
C THR A 62 -1.22 -7.43 -6.54
N GLU A 63 -2.10 -6.97 -5.65
CA GLU A 63 -2.64 -5.62 -5.64
C GLU A 63 -1.52 -4.58 -5.45
N PHE A 64 -0.57 -4.86 -4.56
CA PHE A 64 0.61 -4.02 -4.39
C PHE A 64 1.46 -3.89 -5.67
N VAL A 65 1.70 -4.98 -6.41
CA VAL A 65 2.47 -4.93 -7.67
C VAL A 65 1.73 -4.10 -8.72
N ILE A 66 0.40 -4.17 -8.76
CA ILE A 66 -0.42 -3.34 -9.65
C ILE A 66 -0.22 -1.85 -9.33
N LEU A 67 -0.19 -1.46 -8.05
CA LEU A 67 0.12 -0.08 -7.64
C LEU A 67 1.46 0.40 -8.19
N VAL A 68 2.49 -0.39 -7.92
CA VAL A 68 3.87 -0.02 -8.26
C VAL A 68 4.01 0.03 -9.78
N GLY A 69 3.33 -0.85 -10.51
CA GLY A 69 3.20 -0.80 -11.96
C GLY A 69 2.54 0.50 -12.43
N ALA A 70 1.42 0.90 -11.82
CA ALA A 70 0.72 2.15 -12.18
C ALA A 70 1.56 3.40 -11.90
N LEU A 71 2.32 3.43 -10.81
CA LEU A 71 3.20 4.54 -10.44
C LEU A 71 4.48 4.62 -11.29
N THR A 72 4.95 3.50 -11.85
CA THR A 72 6.16 3.45 -12.69
C THR A 72 5.88 3.70 -14.16
N VAL A 73 4.62 3.59 -14.60
CA VAL A 73 4.17 3.91 -15.97
C VAL A 73 3.80 5.39 -16.15
N ALA A 74 3.74 6.17 -15.06
CA ALA A 74 3.43 7.60 -15.09
C ALA A 74 4.65 8.50 -15.31
#